data_AF-A0A7J3ADC3-F1
#
_entry.id   AF-A0A7J3ADC3-F1
#
_cell.length_a   1.000
_cell.length_b   1.000
_cell.length_c   1.000
_cell.angle_alpha   90.00
_cell.angle_beta   90.00
_cell.angle_gamma   90.00
#
_symmetry.space_group_name_H-M   'P 1'
#
loop_
_entity.id
_entity.type
_entity.pdbx_description
1 polymer ?
#
loop_
_entity_poly.entity_id
_entity_poly.type
_entity_poly.pdbx_seq_one_letter_code
_entity_poly.pdbx_strand_id
1 'polypeptide(L)'
;RINTLKAAENQILGKLSQEGVRVEKVEGLKYAYKVLGAKKPLTRMASFQEGLFYIQDKASCFAAEAANPKPEATVLDVCAAPGAKTTFLAQLMENRGVIYSIDYSRRRMDVWRSEVSRMGVKIALPIIADA
;
A
#
# COMPACT_ATOMS: atom_id res chain seq x y z
N ARG A 1 0.45 4.40 -5.60
CA ARG A 1 1.66 4.00 -4.85
C ARG A 1 2.17 2.67 -5.40
N ILE A 2 3.43 2.59 -5.81
CA ILE A 2 4.09 1.34 -6.23
C ILE A 2 4.47 0.51 -4.99
N ASN A 3 4.31 -0.82 -5.07
CA ASN A 3 4.55 -1.74 -3.96
C ASN A 3 5.87 -2.50 -4.10
N THR A 4 6.91 -2.01 -3.43
CA THR A 4 8.25 -2.62 -3.45
C THR A 4 8.37 -3.93 -2.66
N LEU A 5 7.33 -4.35 -1.92
CA LEU A 5 7.32 -5.68 -1.29
C LEU A 5 7.10 -6.82 -2.29
N LYS A 6 6.51 -6.54 -3.46
CA LYS A 6 6.17 -7.55 -4.46
C LYS A 6 7.20 -7.65 -5.59
N ALA A 7 7.80 -6.53 -5.99
CA ALA A 7 8.79 -6.46 -7.06
C ALA A 7 9.55 -5.13 -6.98
N ALA A 8 10.69 -5.04 -7.67
CA ALA A 8 11.45 -3.79 -7.75
C ALA A 8 10.64 -2.70 -8.48
N GLU A 9 10.84 -1.43 -8.11
CA GLU A 9 10.08 -0.30 -8.64
C GLU A 9 10.14 -0.22 -10.17
N ASN A 10 11.32 -0.38 -10.76
CA ASN A 10 11.53 -0.38 -12.21
C ASN A 10 10.78 -1.53 -12.92
N GLN A 11 10.72 -2.72 -12.33
CA GLN A 11 9.97 -3.85 -12.88
C GLN A 11 8.47 -3.58 -12.90
N ILE A 12 7.94 -2.96 -11.85
CA ILE A 12 6.52 -2.60 -11.77
C ILE A 12 6.18 -1.52 -12.79
N LEU A 13 7.01 -0.49 -12.93
CA LEU A 13 6.83 0.55 -13.96
C LEU A 13 6.87 -0.04 -15.38
N GLY A 14 7.77 -1.00 -15.63
CA GLY A 14 7.82 -1.75 -16.89
C GLY A 14 6.52 -2.50 -17.18
N LYS A 15 6.00 -3.25 -16.21
CA LYS A 15 4.70 -3.94 -16.33
C LYS A 15 3.54 -2.97 -16.58
N LEU A 16 3.49 -1.85 -15.85
CA LEU A 16 2.45 -0.83 -16.03
C LEU A 16 2.51 -0.21 -17.44
N SER A 17 3.70 0.06 -17.96
CA SER A 17 3.88 0.56 -19.33
C SER A 17 3.37 -0.45 -20.37
N GLN A 18 3.71 -1.74 -20.21
CA GLN A 18 3.22 -2.83 -21.07
C GLN A 18 1.68 -2.97 -21.02
N GLU A 19 1.06 -2.75 -19.86
CA GLU A 19 -0.40 -2.70 -19.70
C GLU A 19 -1.04 -1.40 -20.22
N GLY A 20 -0.25 -0.48 -20.78
CA GLY A 20 -0.73 0.76 -21.37
C GLY A 20 -1.08 1.84 -20.34
N VAL A 21 -0.43 1.82 -19.17
CA VAL A 21 -0.56 2.85 -18.14
C VAL A 21 0.62 3.81 -18.24
N ARG A 22 0.31 5.09 -18.44
CA ARG A 22 1.30 6.17 -18.38
C ARG A 22 1.25 6.80 -17.00
N VAL A 23 2.40 6.85 -16.34
CA VAL A 23 2.55 7.41 -15.01
C VAL A 23 3.71 8.38 -14.94
N GLU A 24 3.63 9.32 -14.01
CA GLU A 24 4.65 10.32 -13.73
C GLU A 24 4.99 10.29 -12.24
N LYS A 25 6.27 10.37 -11.89
CA LYS A 25 6.71 10.39 -10.49
C LYS A 25 6.15 11.63 -9.80
N VAL A 26 5.64 11.49 -8.58
CA VAL A 26 5.31 12.64 -7.74
C VAL A 26 6.57 13.05 -6.99
N GLU A 27 7.07 14.24 -7.27
CA GLU A 27 8.22 14.80 -6.55
C GLU A 27 7.97 14.86 -5.04
N GLY A 28 9.01 14.58 -4.25
CA GLY A 28 8.95 14.58 -2.79
C GLY A 28 8.31 13.34 -2.14
N LEU A 29 7.81 12.36 -2.91
CA LEU A 29 7.24 11.11 -2.38
C LEU A 29 7.94 9.88 -2.94
N LYS A 30 8.40 8.99 -2.06
CA LYS A 30 9.28 7.86 -2.40
C LYS A 30 8.67 6.88 -3.40
N TYR A 31 7.36 6.64 -3.39
CA TYR A 31 6.72 5.61 -4.24
C TYR A 31 5.39 6.04 -4.87
N ALA A 32 5.09 7.35 -4.85
CA ALA A 32 3.87 7.88 -5.42
C ALA A 32 4.06 8.26 -6.88
N TYR A 33 3.06 7.91 -7.70
CA TYR A 33 3.02 8.20 -9.12
C TYR A 33 1.63 8.72 -9.47
N LYS A 34 1.57 9.77 -10.28
CA LYS A 34 0.36 10.30 -10.88
C LYS A 34 0.06 9.51 -12.15
N VAL A 35 -1.18 9.07 -12.32
CA VAL A 35 -1.62 8.43 -13.56
C VAL A 35 -1.97 9.51 -14.58
N LEU A 36 -1.28 9.51 -15.72
CA LEU A 36 -1.53 10.43 -16.84
C LEU A 36 -2.53 9.86 -17.84
N GLY A 37 -2.66 8.52 -17.88
CA GLY A 37 -3.67 7.85 -18.69
C GLY A 37 -3.55 6.34 -18.60
N ALA A 38 -4.67 5.65 -18.82
CA ALA A 38 -4.76 4.19 -18.81
C ALA A 38 -5.78 3.72 -19.85
N LYS A 39 -5.47 2.63 -20.57
CA LYS A 39 -6.38 2.05 -21.59
C LYS A 39 -7.59 1.32 -21.01
N LYS A 40 -7.52 0.89 -19.74
CA LYS A 40 -8.57 0.19 -19.01
C LYS A 40 -8.59 0.66 -17.55
N PRO A 41 -9.68 0.44 -16.80
CA PRO A 41 -9.71 0.74 -15.37
C PRO A 41 -8.54 0.07 -14.63
N LEU A 42 -7.84 0.84 -13.78
CA LEU A 42 -6.67 0.35 -13.05
C LEU A 42 -6.97 -0.91 -12.23
N THR A 43 -8.17 -0.99 -11.67
CA THR A 43 -8.63 -2.13 -10.87
C THR A 43 -8.80 -3.43 -11.68
N ARG A 44 -8.88 -3.35 -13.02
CA ARG A 44 -8.96 -4.50 -13.94
C ARG A 44 -7.61 -4.92 -14.53
N MET A 45 -6.50 -4.39 -14.00
CA MET A 45 -5.14 -4.74 -14.43
C MET A 45 -4.62 -5.96 -13.69
N ALA A 46 -3.80 -6.76 -14.38
CA ALA A 46 -3.12 -7.89 -13.73
C ALA A 46 -2.19 -7.35 -12.65
N SER A 47 -1.46 -6.26 -12.93
CA SER A 47 -0.60 -5.58 -11.95
C SER A 47 -1.35 -5.13 -10.69
N PHE A 48 -2.64 -4.78 -10.80
CA PHE A 48 -3.45 -4.46 -9.63
C PHE A 48 -3.82 -5.72 -8.86
N GLN A 49 -4.31 -6.76 -9.54
CA GLN A 49 -4.68 -8.03 -8.89
C GLN A 49 -3.48 -8.71 -8.20
N GLU A 50 -2.29 -8.61 -8.79
CA GLU A 50 -1.01 -9.09 -8.22
C GLU A 50 -0.52 -8.27 -7.02
N GLY A 51 -1.15 -7.13 -6.72
CA GLY A 51 -0.76 -6.25 -5.62
C GLY A 51 0.49 -5.42 -5.89
N LEU A 52 0.88 -5.20 -7.15
CA LEU A 52 2.07 -4.43 -7.51
C LEU A 52 1.93 -2.93 -7.23
N PHE A 53 0.70 -2.45 -7.09
CA PHE A 53 0.43 -1.08 -6.70
C PHE A 53 -0.89 -0.95 -5.93
N TYR A 54 -1.02 0.18 -5.24
CA TYR A 54 -2.23 0.62 -4.57
C TYR A 54 -2.67 1.97 -5.13
N ILE A 55 -3.97 2.14 -5.37
CA ILE A 55 -4.57 3.43 -5.76
C ILE A 55 -4.78 4.23 -4.48
N GLN A 56 -3.92 5.21 -4.24
CA GLN A 56 -3.86 5.94 -2.97
C GLN A 56 -3.75 7.43 -3.22
N ASP A 57 -4.40 8.22 -2.37
CA ASP A 57 -4.22 9.67 -2.34
C ASP A 57 -2.79 10.06 -1.91
N LYS A 58 -2.31 11.21 -2.40
CA LYS A 58 -0.96 11.72 -2.14
C LYS A 58 -0.74 12.06 -0.66
N ALA A 59 -1.73 12.68 0.00
CA ALA A 59 -1.62 13.05 1.41
C ALA A 59 -1.53 11.80 2.30
N SER A 60 -2.24 10.72 1.93
CA SER A 60 -2.08 9.44 2.63
C SER A 60 -0.70 8.80 2.45
N CYS A 61 -0.07 8.98 1.28
CA CYS A 61 1.32 8.55 1.08
C CYS A 61 2.27 9.39 1.95
N PHE A 62 2.11 10.72 1.91
CA PHE A 62 2.91 11.64 2.71
C PHE A 62 2.83 11.32 4.20
N ALA A 63 1.63 11.08 4.74
CA ALA A 63 1.45 10.76 6.16
C ALA A 63 2.25 9.51 6.59
N ALA A 64 2.27 8.46 5.76
CA ALA A 64 3.04 7.25 6.05
C ALA A 64 4.57 7.48 5.96
N GLU A 65 5.02 8.26 4.97
CA GLU A 65 6.44 8.63 4.84
C GLU A 65 6.91 9.54 5.98
N ALA A 66 6.08 10.50 6.39
CA ALA A 66 6.34 11.41 7.50
C ALA A 66 6.41 10.68 8.85
N ALA A 67 5.57 9.66 9.05
CA ALA A 67 5.66 8.78 10.22
C ALA A 67 6.99 8.01 10.28
N ASN A 68 7.66 7.82 9.13
CA ASN A 68 9.02 7.29 9.01
C ASN A 68 9.25 5.99 9.82
N PRO A 69 8.37 4.98 9.71
CA PRO A 69 8.52 3.75 10.49
C PRO A 69 9.81 3.05 10.10
N LYS A 70 10.55 2.59 11.11
CA LYS A 70 11.81 1.86 10.89
C LYS A 70 11.53 0.36 10.79
N PRO A 71 12.28 -0.39 9.97
CA PRO A 71 12.31 -1.84 10.08
C PRO A 71 12.56 -2.27 11.53
N GLU A 72 11.96 -3.39 11.94
CA GLU A 72 11.98 -3.94 13.31
C GLU A 72 11.18 -3.15 14.36
N ALA A 73 10.62 -1.98 14.03
CA ALA A 73 9.79 -1.23 14.96
C ALA A 73 8.43 -1.93 15.21
N THR A 74 7.83 -1.62 16.36
CA THR A 74 6.41 -1.88 16.61
C THR A 74 5.62 -0.61 16.30
N VAL A 75 4.63 -0.72 15.42
CA VAL A 75 3.81 0.40 14.96
C VAL A 75 2.34 0.15 15.26
N LEU A 76 1.62 1.20 15.67
CA LEU A 76 0.18 1.19 15.86
C LEU A 76 -0.49 1.98 14.72
N ASP A 77 -1.36 1.34 13.96
CA ASP A 77 -2.24 1.97 12.97
C ASP A 77 -3.65 1.98 13.54
N VAL A 78 -4.03 3.09 14.18
CA VAL A 78 -5.24 3.21 15.00
C VAL A 78 -6.55 3.34 14.20
N CYS A 79 -6.46 3.63 12.90
CA CYS A 79 -7.60 3.71 11.98
C CYS A 79 -7.27 2.95 10.69
N ALA A 80 -6.94 1.68 10.84
CA ALA A 80 -6.23 0.91 9.83
C ALA A 80 -7.06 0.57 8.60
N ALA A 81 -8.35 0.28 8.77
CA ALA A 81 -9.15 -0.20 7.65
C ALA A 81 -9.45 0.94 6.65
N PRO A 82 -9.44 0.70 5.32
CA PRO A 82 -9.35 -0.59 4.65
C PRO A 82 -7.91 -1.07 4.34
N GLY A 83 -6.86 -0.49 4.91
CA GLY A 83 -5.48 -1.02 4.83
C GLY A 83 -4.50 -0.24 3.94
N ALA A 84 -4.91 0.88 3.37
CA ALA A 84 -4.05 1.68 2.47
C ALA A 84 -2.75 2.14 3.15
N LYS A 85 -2.85 2.69 4.38
CA LYS A 85 -1.69 3.13 5.16
C LYS A 85 -0.94 1.96 5.77
N THR A 86 -1.63 1.00 6.38
CA THR A 86 -1.03 -0.24 6.90
C THR A 86 -0.09 -0.89 5.88
N THR A 87 -0.55 -1.08 4.64
CA THR A 87 0.27 -1.71 3.59
C THR A 87 1.45 -0.86 3.17
N PHE A 88 1.36 0.47 3.31
CA PHE A 88 2.50 1.34 3.04
C PHE A 88 3.51 1.32 4.19
N LEU A 89 3.05 1.36 5.44
CA LEU A 89 3.90 1.23 6.62
C LEU A 89 4.70 -0.07 6.54
N ALA A 90 4.05 -1.19 6.21
CA ALA A 90 4.72 -2.47 6.00
C ALA A 90 5.78 -2.44 4.88
N GLN A 91 5.51 -1.72 3.80
CA GLN A 91 6.45 -1.52 2.71
C GLN A 91 7.67 -0.68 3.15
N LEU A 92 7.47 0.38 3.92
CA LEU A 92 8.54 1.22 4.47
C LEU A 92 9.38 0.48 5.52
N MET A 93 8.76 -0.44 6.25
CA MET A 93 9.41 -1.32 7.22
C MET A 93 10.02 -2.56 6.57
N GLU A 94 9.95 -2.69 5.24
CA GLU A 94 10.49 -3.83 4.48
C GLU A 94 9.98 -5.19 4.98
N ASN A 95 8.71 -5.24 5.44
CA ASN A 95 8.12 -6.43 6.05
C ASN A 95 8.91 -6.96 7.29
N ARG A 96 9.55 -6.07 8.06
CA ARG A 96 10.24 -6.41 9.31
C ARG A 96 9.71 -5.61 10.50
N GLY A 97 9.58 -6.24 11.67
CA GLY A 97 8.88 -5.67 12.84
C GLY A 97 7.42 -6.11 12.93
N VAL A 98 6.57 -5.30 13.57
CA VAL A 98 5.15 -5.60 13.79
C VAL A 98 4.29 -4.36 13.63
N ILE A 99 3.14 -4.48 12.96
CA ILE A 99 2.11 -3.45 12.88
C ILE A 99 0.84 -3.99 13.53
N TYR A 100 0.35 -3.31 14.57
CA TYR A 100 -0.99 -3.56 15.11
C TYR A 100 -1.98 -2.63 14.42
N SER A 101 -2.94 -3.21 13.70
CA SER A 101 -3.93 -2.49 12.91
C SER A 101 -5.29 -2.55 13.58
N ILE A 102 -5.72 -1.40 14.12
CA ILE A 102 -6.96 -1.26 14.88
C ILE A 102 -8.03 -0.60 13.98
N ASP A 103 -9.23 -1.18 13.96
CA ASP A 103 -10.44 -0.52 13.45
C ASP A 103 -11.68 -1.20 14.07
N TYR A 104 -12.65 -0.42 14.53
CA TYR A 104 -13.86 -0.95 15.17
C TYR A 104 -14.76 -1.72 14.19
N SER A 105 -14.65 -1.45 12.89
CA SER A 105 -15.57 -2.00 11.90
C SER A 105 -15.09 -3.36 11.38
N ARG A 106 -15.72 -4.45 11.86
CA ARG A 106 -15.46 -5.82 11.37
C ARG A 106 -15.53 -5.93 9.84
N ARG A 107 -16.55 -5.31 9.22
CA ARG A 107 -16.74 -5.30 7.76
C ARG A 107 -15.56 -4.63 7.03
N ARG A 108 -15.06 -3.50 7.53
CA ARG A 108 -13.89 -2.83 6.92
C ARG A 108 -12.61 -3.64 7.18
N MET A 109 -12.52 -4.33 8.31
CA MET A 109 -11.41 -5.23 8.59
C MET A 109 -11.36 -6.47 7.68
N ASP A 110 -12.50 -6.95 7.18
CA ASP A 110 -12.51 -8.01 6.15
C ASP A 110 -11.91 -7.53 4.83
N VAL A 111 -12.20 -6.28 4.45
CA VAL A 111 -11.54 -5.62 3.30
C VAL A 111 -10.04 -5.45 3.59
N TRP A 112 -9.68 -4.98 4.78
CA TRP A 112 -8.28 -4.84 5.21
C TRP A 112 -7.51 -6.16 5.08
N ARG A 113 -8.08 -7.31 5.50
CA ARG A 113 -7.42 -8.61 5.39
C ARG A 113 -7.13 -8.99 3.94
N SER A 114 -8.11 -8.75 3.05
CA SER A 114 -7.97 -8.98 1.62
C SER A 114 -6.88 -8.10 1.01
N GLU A 115 -6.86 -6.82 1.37
CA GLU A 115 -5.89 -5.84 0.89
C GLU A 115 -4.47 -6.11 1.40
N VAL A 116 -4.30 -6.40 2.68
CA VAL A 116 -3.00 -6.75 3.29
C VAL A 116 -2.41 -8.00 2.64
N SER A 117 -3.25 -9.03 2.44
CA SER A 117 -2.84 -10.26 1.75
C SER A 117 -2.45 -10.00 0.30
N ARG A 118 -3.32 -9.31 -0.47
CA ARG A 118 -3.05 -8.94 -1.87
C ARG A 118 -1.72 -8.18 -2.00
N MET A 119 -1.46 -7.24 -1.10
CA MET A 119 -0.26 -6.42 -1.08
C MET A 119 0.99 -7.14 -0.52
N GLY A 120 0.86 -8.38 -0.05
CA GLY A 120 2.00 -9.21 0.39
C GLY A 120 2.60 -8.78 1.72
N VAL A 121 1.80 -8.17 2.58
CA VAL A 121 2.21 -7.75 3.91
C VAL A 121 2.22 -8.95 4.84
N LYS A 122 3.30 -9.10 5.63
CA LYS A 122 3.50 -10.26 6.52
C LYS A 122 3.54 -9.91 8.00
N ILE A 123 3.63 -8.62 8.33
CA ILE A 123 3.90 -8.12 9.68
C ILE A 123 2.71 -7.41 10.33
N ALA A 124 1.54 -7.41 9.69
CA ALA A 124 0.38 -6.68 10.18
C ALA A 124 -0.63 -7.61 10.86
N LEU A 125 -1.04 -7.25 12.08
CA LEU A 125 -1.98 -8.01 12.91
C LEU A 125 -3.27 -7.20 13.10
N PRO A 126 -4.45 -7.76 12.76
CA PRO A 126 -5.73 -7.08 12.92
C PRO A 126 -6.22 -7.12 14.38
N ILE A 127 -6.68 -5.97 14.89
CA ILE A 127 -7.39 -5.84 16.17
C ILE A 127 -8.73 -5.13 15.90
N ILE A 128 -9.84 -5.76 16.28
CA ILE A 128 -11.17 -5.15 16.15
C ILE A 128 -11.54 -4.58 17.52
N ALA A 129 -11.34 -3.28 17.68
CA ALA A 129 -11.60 -2.55 18.92
C ALA A 129 -11.87 -1.07 18.62
N ASP A 130 -12.40 -0.35 19.60
CA ASP A 130 -12.33 1.11 19.63
C ASP A 130 -10.87 1.52 19.95
N ALA A 131 -10.39 2.59 19.32
CA ALA A 131 -8.98 2.97 19.34
C ALA A 131 -8.69 4.13 20.28
#